data_AF-A0A914FBM6-F1
#
_entry.id   AF-A0A914FBM6-F1
#
_cell.length_a   1.000
_cell.length_b   1.000
_cell.length_c   1.000
_cell.angle_alpha   90.00
_cell.angle_beta   90.00
_cell.angle_gamma   90.00
#
_symmetry.space_group_name_H-M   'P 1'
#
loop_
_entity.id
_entity.type
_entity.pdbx_description
1 polymer ?
#
loop_
_entity_poly.entity_id
_entity_poly.type
_entity_poly.pdbx_seq_one_letter_code
_entity_poly.pdbx_strand_id
1 'polypeptide(L)'
;MVVFAEPNDEFSECCKEKSVPDACLKYCTYDTPSALKFFHFKPKSSLDDECTTPEVLSSLVQCVQKGKDNRECCKESGVGNDFDYCLDLCDGTKPLSSDEKYVNCHTEDNAKKIKECGKNS
;
A
#
# COMPACT_ATOMS: atom_id res chain seq x y z
N MET A 1 -3.59 -20.24 23.38
CA MET A 1 -2.65 -20.31 22.24
C MET A 1 -2.44 -18.89 21.75
N VAL A 2 -1.23 -18.51 21.37
CA VAL A 2 -1.03 -17.30 20.54
C VAL A 2 -1.26 -17.76 19.12
N VAL A 3 -2.27 -17.22 18.45
CA VAL A 3 -2.42 -17.38 17.00
C VAL A 3 -1.54 -16.30 16.39
N PHE A 4 -0.40 -16.70 15.84
CA PHE A 4 0.33 -15.83 14.92
C PHE A 4 -0.47 -15.83 13.62
N ALA A 5 -1.13 -14.72 13.31
CA ALA A 5 -1.72 -14.53 11.98
C ALA A 5 -0.58 -14.49 10.96
N GLU A 6 -0.74 -15.16 9.82
CA GLU A 6 0.20 -14.96 8.72
C GLU A 6 0.10 -13.50 8.24
N PRO A 7 1.17 -12.86 7.75
CA PRO A 7 1.11 -11.45 7.35
C PRO A 7 0.03 -11.16 6.31
N ASN A 8 -0.27 -12.13 5.44
CA ASN A 8 -1.36 -12.01 4.47
C ASN A 8 -2.75 -12.03 5.10
N ASP A 9 -2.95 -12.77 6.20
CA ASP A 9 -4.23 -12.80 6.92
C ASP A 9 -4.47 -11.45 7.60
N GLU A 10 -3.48 -10.91 8.31
CA GLU A 10 -3.51 -9.59 8.97
C GLU A 10 -3.82 -8.46 7.96
N PHE A 11 -3.15 -8.46 6.80
CA PHE A 11 -3.41 -7.48 5.73
C PHE A 11 -4.82 -7.68 5.12
N SER A 12 -5.24 -8.93 4.89
CA SER A 12 -6.57 -9.24 4.34
C SER A 12 -7.70 -8.90 5.33
N GLU A 13 -7.49 -9.05 6.63
CA GLU A 13 -8.43 -8.69 7.69
C GLU A 13 -8.56 -7.16 7.81
N CYS A 14 -7.45 -6.44 7.92
CA CYS A 14 -7.46 -4.97 7.97
C CYS A 14 -8.16 -4.36 6.74
N CYS A 15 -7.97 -4.91 5.53
CA CYS A 15 -8.72 -4.44 4.35
C CYS A 15 -10.24 -4.57 4.51
N LYS A 16 -10.73 -5.66 5.11
CA LYS A 16 -12.17 -5.88 5.36
C LYS A 16 -12.70 -4.94 6.44
N GLU A 17 -11.95 -4.73 7.52
CA GLU A 17 -12.29 -3.75 8.57
C GLU A 17 -12.39 -2.32 8.00
N LYS A 18 -11.46 -1.95 7.11
CA LYS A 18 -11.46 -0.66 6.39
C LYS A 18 -12.55 -0.56 5.31
N SER A 19 -13.36 -1.60 5.10
CA SER A 19 -14.39 -1.67 4.05
C SER A 19 -13.83 -1.44 2.63
N VAL A 20 -12.61 -1.93 2.36
CA VAL A 20 -12.05 -1.99 1.00
C VAL A 20 -12.96 -2.87 0.13
N PRO A 21 -13.40 -2.43 -1.06
CA PRO A 21 -14.34 -3.19 -1.89
C PRO A 21 -13.86 -4.60 -2.22
N ASP A 22 -14.79 -5.55 -2.31
CA ASP A 22 -14.51 -6.97 -2.60
C ASP A 22 -13.68 -7.16 -3.88
N ALA A 23 -13.93 -6.35 -4.91
CA ALA A 23 -13.18 -6.34 -6.16
C ALA A 23 -11.69 -5.94 -5.99
N CYS A 24 -11.34 -5.28 -4.88
CA CYS A 24 -10.00 -4.83 -4.53
C CYS A 24 -9.30 -5.75 -3.52
N LEU A 25 -10.03 -6.57 -2.76
CA LEU A 25 -9.45 -7.50 -1.76
C LEU A 25 -8.42 -8.48 -2.36
N LYS A 26 -8.54 -8.79 -3.66
CA LYS A 26 -7.58 -9.57 -4.47
C LYS A 26 -6.13 -9.05 -4.42
N TYR A 27 -5.93 -7.79 -4.00
CA TYR A 27 -4.64 -7.13 -3.91
C TYR A 27 -4.12 -7.02 -2.46
N CYS A 28 -4.94 -7.32 -1.44
CA CYS A 28 -4.59 -7.24 0.00
C CYS A 28 -3.71 -8.43 0.44
N THR A 29 -2.54 -8.54 -0.20
CA THR A 29 -1.55 -9.60 0.02
C THR A 29 -0.16 -9.12 -0.36
N TYR A 30 0.84 -9.57 0.39
CA TYR A 30 2.25 -9.34 0.09
C TYR A 30 2.75 -10.18 -1.09
N ASP A 31 2.12 -11.33 -1.35
CA ASP A 31 2.64 -12.37 -2.26
C ASP A 31 2.49 -12.03 -3.75
N THR A 32 1.72 -10.98 -4.08
CA THR A 32 1.62 -10.47 -5.46
C THR A 32 2.78 -9.51 -5.76
N PRO A 33 3.78 -9.85 -6.61
CA PRO A 33 4.89 -8.96 -6.95
C PRO A 33 4.51 -7.85 -7.93
N SER A 34 3.25 -7.83 -8.38
CA SER A 34 2.64 -6.82 -9.24
C SER A 34 2.34 -5.53 -8.46
N ALA A 35 3.39 -4.83 -8.02
CA ALA A 35 3.27 -3.73 -7.06
C ALA A 35 2.43 -4.19 -5.83
N LEU A 36 1.38 -3.59 -5.26
CA LEU A 36 0.61 -2.35 -5.45
C LEU A 36 0.11 -2.00 -6.86
N LYS A 37 -0.51 -2.95 -7.57
CA LYS A 37 -1.36 -2.63 -8.74
C LYS A 37 -2.47 -1.63 -8.42
N PHE A 38 -2.85 -1.49 -7.14
CA PHE A 38 -3.54 -0.32 -6.57
C PHE A 38 -3.05 1.01 -7.15
N PHE A 39 -1.73 1.19 -7.16
CA PHE A 39 -1.05 2.42 -7.50
C PHE A 39 -0.72 2.53 -8.99
N HIS A 40 -0.78 1.44 -9.76
CA HIS A 40 -0.68 1.51 -11.22
C HIS A 40 -1.87 2.29 -11.80
N PHE A 41 -1.68 3.60 -11.90
CA PHE A 41 -2.63 4.57 -12.42
C PHE A 41 -2.78 4.38 -13.93
N LYS A 42 -3.49 3.32 -14.31
CA LYS A 42 -4.02 3.15 -15.65
C LYS A 42 -4.90 4.38 -15.96
N PRO A 43 -4.91 4.89 -17.20
CA PRO A 43 -5.96 5.83 -17.60
C PRO A 43 -7.33 5.17 -17.41
N LYS A 44 -8.36 6.00 -17.16
CA LYS A 44 -9.74 5.68 -16.71
C LYS A 44 -10.60 4.83 -17.66
N SER A 45 -10.02 3.76 -18.21
CA SER A 45 -10.60 2.85 -19.19
C SER A 45 -10.33 1.38 -18.86
N SER A 46 -9.94 1.09 -17.62
CA SER A 46 -9.71 -0.25 -17.06
C SER A 46 -10.61 -0.48 -15.84
N LEU A 47 -11.07 -1.71 -15.61
CA LEU A 47 -12.14 -2.02 -14.64
C LEU A 47 -11.79 -1.82 -13.15
N ASP A 48 -10.58 -1.39 -12.80
CA ASP A 48 -10.11 -1.22 -11.42
C ASP A 48 -10.27 0.22 -10.87
N ASP A 49 -11.06 1.08 -11.53
CA ASP A 49 -11.28 2.51 -11.16
C ASP A 49 -11.84 2.71 -9.73
N GLU A 50 -12.48 1.70 -9.13
CA GLU A 50 -12.88 1.73 -7.71
C GLU A 50 -11.69 1.56 -6.74
N CYS A 51 -10.67 0.80 -7.14
CA CYS A 51 -9.50 0.47 -6.33
C CYS A 51 -8.41 1.55 -6.34
N THR A 52 -8.54 2.55 -7.21
CA THR A 52 -7.61 3.70 -7.35
C THR A 52 -8.12 4.96 -6.63
N THR A 53 -9.29 4.89 -5.97
CA THR A 53 -9.85 6.00 -5.18
C THR A 53 -8.94 6.35 -3.98
N PRO A 54 -8.77 7.65 -3.62
CA PRO A 54 -7.92 8.06 -2.52
C PRO A 54 -8.23 7.35 -1.19
N GLU A 55 -9.51 7.10 -0.90
CA GLU A 55 -10.00 6.43 0.29
C GLU A 55 -9.55 4.96 0.36
N VAL A 56 -9.64 4.24 -0.77
CA VAL A 56 -9.15 2.86 -0.87
C VAL A 56 -7.63 2.85 -0.80
N LEU A 57 -6.93 3.66 -1.60
CA LEU A 57 -5.46 3.77 -1.58
C LEU A 57 -4.91 4.10 -0.18
N SER A 58 -5.55 5.03 0.53
CA SER A 58 -5.23 5.39 1.92
C SER A 58 -5.40 4.20 2.87
N SER A 59 -6.56 3.52 2.81
CA SER A 59 -6.84 2.34 3.63
C SER A 59 -5.81 1.22 3.41
N LEU A 60 -5.39 1.03 2.16
CA LEU A 60 -4.43 0.01 1.76
C LEU A 60 -3.01 0.31 2.23
N VAL A 61 -2.57 1.58 2.21
CA VAL A 61 -1.29 1.95 2.83
C VAL A 61 -1.33 1.79 4.35
N GLN A 62 -2.43 2.17 5.00
CA GLN A 62 -2.58 1.92 6.45
C GLN A 62 -2.49 0.42 6.78
N CYS A 63 -3.11 -0.45 5.99
CA CYS A 63 -3.08 -1.89 6.22
C CYS A 63 -1.74 -2.55 5.84
N VAL A 64 -1.11 -2.19 4.70
CA VAL A 64 0.19 -2.77 4.32
C VAL A 64 1.31 -2.34 5.28
N GLN A 65 1.19 -1.17 5.92
CA GLN A 65 2.10 -0.71 6.96
C GLN A 65 1.65 -1.10 8.38
N LYS A 66 0.58 -1.89 8.54
CA LYS A 66 0.04 -2.35 9.84
C LYS A 66 -0.24 -1.22 10.85
N GLY A 67 -0.61 -0.03 10.35
CA GLY A 67 -0.80 1.18 11.16
C GLY A 67 0.49 1.82 11.72
N LYS A 68 1.67 1.38 11.28
CA LYS A 68 2.99 1.84 11.75
C LYS A 68 3.60 2.88 10.80
N ASP A 69 4.58 3.64 11.31
CA ASP A 69 5.43 4.50 10.48
C ASP A 69 6.70 3.74 10.08
N ASN A 70 6.76 3.34 8.81
CA ASN A 70 7.87 2.54 8.27
C ASN A 70 8.78 3.36 7.34
N ARG A 71 8.74 4.70 7.46
CA ARG A 71 9.55 5.61 6.64
C ARG A 71 11.06 5.39 6.78
N GLU A 72 11.53 4.91 7.93
CA GLU A 72 12.95 4.56 8.14
C GLU A 72 13.36 3.40 7.23
N CYS A 73 12.74 2.22 7.37
CA CYS A 73 12.98 1.07 6.49
C CYS A 73 12.79 1.41 5.00
N CYS A 74 11.75 2.18 4.66
CA CYS A 74 11.51 2.61 3.29
C CYS A 74 12.66 3.48 2.75
N LYS A 75 13.16 4.43 3.54
CA LYS A 75 14.28 5.30 3.16
C LYS A 75 15.58 4.51 3.02
N GLU A 76 15.85 3.55 3.91
CA GLU A 76 16.99 2.64 3.79
C GLU A 76 16.89 1.76 2.54
N SER A 77 15.67 1.32 2.20
CA SER A 77 15.35 0.62 0.96
C SER A 77 15.41 1.53 -0.29
N GLY A 78 15.63 2.83 -0.13
CA GLY A 78 15.69 3.80 -1.23
C GLY A 78 14.33 4.17 -1.83
N VAL A 79 13.22 3.99 -1.11
CA VAL A 79 11.95 4.65 -1.44
C VAL A 79 12.14 6.15 -1.22
N GLY A 80 11.77 6.95 -2.21
CA GLY A 80 11.91 8.41 -2.15
C GLY A 80 13.23 8.96 -2.68
N ASN A 81 14.17 8.12 -3.14
CA ASN A 81 15.44 8.59 -3.74
C ASN A 81 15.25 9.55 -4.92
N ASP A 82 14.21 9.35 -5.75
CA ASP A 82 13.82 10.28 -6.82
C ASP A 82 12.98 11.46 -6.31
N PHE A 83 12.23 11.25 -5.22
CA PHE A 83 11.14 12.10 -4.75
C PHE A 83 10.81 11.83 -3.26
N ASP A 84 11.33 12.64 -2.32
CA ASP A 84 11.15 12.45 -0.87
C ASP A 84 9.68 12.23 -0.44
N TYR A 85 8.71 12.86 -1.13
CA TYR A 85 7.28 12.71 -0.84
C TYR A 85 6.74 11.28 -1.01
N CYS A 86 7.45 10.39 -1.70
CA CYS A 86 7.08 8.97 -1.79
C CYS A 86 7.18 8.23 -0.45
N LEU A 87 7.88 8.79 0.54
CA LEU A 87 7.90 8.26 1.91
C LEU A 87 6.53 8.38 2.60
N ASP A 88 5.61 9.23 2.13
CA ASP A 88 4.23 9.24 2.66
C ASP A 88 3.48 7.92 2.39
N LEU A 89 3.91 7.13 1.40
CA LEU A 89 3.37 5.77 1.14
C LEU A 89 3.85 4.72 2.16
N CYS A 90 4.75 5.11 3.07
CA CYS A 90 5.26 4.30 4.16
C CYS A 90 4.80 4.76 5.55
N ASP A 91 4.02 5.85 5.61
CA ASP A 91 3.42 6.37 6.84
C ASP A 91 2.01 5.78 7.00
N GLY A 92 1.92 4.60 7.61
CA GLY A 92 0.66 3.94 7.91
C GLY A 92 -0.17 4.59 9.03
N THR A 93 0.33 5.66 9.66
CA THR A 93 -0.30 6.30 10.83
C THR A 93 -1.38 7.31 10.45
N LYS A 94 -1.35 7.81 9.21
CA LYS A 94 -2.23 8.88 8.70
C LYS A 94 -2.94 8.46 7.39
N PRO A 95 -4.00 9.16 6.97
CA PRO A 95 -4.54 8.98 5.62
C PRO A 95 -3.56 9.51 4.56
N LEU A 96 -3.55 8.90 3.38
CA LEU A 96 -2.87 9.49 2.23
C LEU A 96 -3.58 10.77 1.78
N SER A 97 -2.79 11.75 1.31
CA SER A 97 -3.33 12.90 0.59
C SER A 97 -3.79 12.47 -0.80
N SER A 98 -4.88 13.06 -1.30
CA SER A 98 -5.40 12.87 -2.66
C SER A 98 -4.62 13.66 -3.73
N ASP A 99 -3.40 14.12 -3.44
CA ASP A 99 -2.53 14.79 -4.43
C ASP A 99 -2.17 13.83 -5.58
N GLU A 100 -2.44 14.23 -6.82
CA GLU A 100 -2.04 13.46 -8.01
C GLU A 100 -0.51 13.25 -8.11
N LYS A 101 0.30 14.04 -7.37
CA LYS A 101 1.77 13.96 -7.33
C LYS A 101 2.30 12.54 -7.03
N TYR A 102 1.58 11.75 -6.22
CA TYR A 102 2.03 10.41 -5.85
C TYR A 102 2.08 9.44 -7.04
N VAL A 103 1.46 9.76 -8.19
CA VAL A 103 1.56 8.97 -9.43
C VAL A 103 3.01 8.64 -9.83
N ASN A 104 3.97 9.51 -9.49
CA ASN A 104 5.40 9.29 -9.76
C ASN A 104 6.03 8.23 -8.82
N CYS A 105 5.47 8.08 -7.62
CA CYS A 105 5.92 7.11 -6.63
C CYS A 105 5.48 5.67 -6.96
N HIS A 106 4.51 5.53 -7.85
CA HIS A 106 3.76 4.30 -8.12
C HIS A 106 4.52 3.30 -9.04
N THR A 107 5.82 3.14 -8.81
CA THR A 107 6.70 2.25 -9.56
C THR A 107 6.67 0.82 -9.00
N GLU A 108 6.96 -0.19 -9.82
CA GLU A 108 7.08 -1.58 -9.35
C GLU A 108 8.19 -1.78 -8.31
N ASP A 109 9.19 -0.90 -8.30
CA ASP A 109 10.34 -0.96 -7.38
C ASP A 109 9.99 -0.40 -6.00
N ASN A 110 9.47 0.83 -5.93
CA ASN A 110 8.94 1.40 -4.69
C ASN A 110 7.89 0.47 -4.07
N ALA A 111 6.99 -0.07 -4.89
CA ALA A 111 5.93 -0.93 -4.40
C ALA A 111 6.42 -2.25 -3.76
N LYS A 112 7.52 -2.83 -4.24
CA LYS A 112 8.16 -4.00 -3.60
C LYS A 112 8.73 -3.62 -2.24
N LYS A 113 9.49 -2.53 -2.18
CA LYS A 113 10.11 -2.00 -0.95
C LYS A 113 9.07 -1.64 0.12
N ILE A 114 8.01 -0.93 -0.28
CA ILE A 114 6.84 -0.57 0.56
C ILE A 114 6.20 -1.82 1.18
N LYS A 115 5.97 -2.88 0.36
CA LYS A 115 5.45 -4.17 0.85
C LYS A 115 6.42 -4.91 1.75
N GLU A 116 7.72 -4.91 1.43
CA GLU A 116 8.74 -5.64 2.18
C GLU A 116 8.95 -5.06 3.57
N CYS A 117 9.06 -3.74 3.68
CA CYS A 117 9.06 -3.05 4.98
C CYS A 117 7.81 -3.38 5.78
N GLY A 118 6.63 -3.15 5.20
CA GLY A 118 5.34 -3.41 5.85
C GLY A 118 5.19 -4.85 6.36
N LYS A 119 5.56 -5.85 5.55
CA LYS A 119 5.53 -7.28 5.93
C LYS A 119 6.36 -7.55 7.19
N ASN A 120 7.55 -6.98 7.25
CA ASN A 120 8.55 -7.20 8.30
C ASN A 120 8.36 -6.32 9.56
N SER A 121 7.32 -5.46 9.59
CA SER A 121 7.07 -4.47 10.66
C SER A 121 6.35 -5.02 11.89
#